data_AF-A0A3B3Q503-F1
#
_entry.id   AF-A0A3B3Q503-F1
#
_cell.length_a   1.000
_cell.length_b   1.000
_cell.length_c   1.000
_cell.angle_alpha   90.00
_cell.angle_beta   90.00
_cell.angle_gamma   90.00
#
_symmetry.space_group_name_H-M   'P 1'
#
loop_
_entity.id
_entity.type
_entity.pdbx_description
1 polymer ?
#
loop_
_entity_poly.entity_id
_entity_poly.type
_entity_poly.pdbx_seq_one_letter_code
_entity_poly.pdbx_strand_id
1 'polypeptide(L)' 'MWWEILPGFAIMTACLIIPGVATAQIHKFTNWGKEKRIARVPYQYYLMERDKRVSGVGKHYVSKVKKINFQHFGLCK' A
#
# COMPACT_ATOMS: atom_id res chain seq x y z
N MET A 1 -39.34 -12.91 -3.62
CA MET A 1 -40.02 -12.16 -2.54
C MET A 1 -39.16 -11.92 -1.30
N TRP A 2 -38.25 -12.82 -0.89
CA TRP A 2 -37.15 -12.46 0.05
C TRP A 2 -35.81 -12.21 -0.67
N TRP A 3 -35.53 -12.94 -1.75
CA TRP A 3 -34.31 -12.80 -2.56
C TRP A 3 -34.18 -11.46 -3.31
N GLU A 4 -35.24 -10.67 -3.41
CA GLU A 4 -35.23 -9.36 -4.08
C GLU A 4 -34.37 -8.32 -3.34
N ILE A 5 -34.03 -8.54 -2.06
CA ILE A 5 -33.11 -7.70 -1.30
C ILE A 5 -31.64 -7.97 -1.62
N LEU A 6 -31.31 -9.18 -2.10
CA LEU A 6 -29.94 -9.58 -2.40
C LEU A 6 -29.26 -8.71 -3.47
N PRO A 7 -29.90 -8.33 -4.59
CA PRO A 7 -29.24 -7.47 -5.58
C PRO A 7 -28.88 -6.09 -5.01
N GLY A 8 -29.75 -5.50 -4.16
CA GLY A 8 -29.44 -4.24 -3.48
C GLY A 8 -28.26 -4.38 -2.52
N PHE A 9 -28.23 -5.46 -1.73
CA PHE A 9 -27.13 -5.75 -0.81
C PHE A 9 -25.82 -6.07 -1.54
N ALA A 10 -25.87 -6.78 -2.66
CA ALA A 10 -24.70 -7.11 -3.48
C ALA A 10 -24.04 -5.85 -4.07
N ILE A 11 -24.84 -4.90 -4.57
CA ILE A 11 -24.33 -3.64 -5.12
C ILE A 11 -23.69 -2.80 -4.01
N MET A 12 -24.37 -2.66 -2.86
CA MET A 12 -23.85 -1.91 -1.72
C MET A 12 -22.53 -2.50 -1.21
N THR A 13 -22.46 -3.82 -1.04
CA THR A 13 -21.24 -4.49 -0.58
C THR A 13 -20.10 -4.35 -1.59
N ALA A 14 -20.37 -4.52 -2.88
CA ALA A 14 -19.37 -4.30 -3.92
C ALA A 14 -18.82 -2.87 -3.90
N CYS A 15 -19.70 -1.86 -3.84
CA CYS A 15 -19.31 -0.45 -3.76
C CYS A 15 -18.46 -0.13 -2.52
N LEU A 16 -18.68 -0.81 -1.38
CA LEU A 16 -17.89 -0.62 -0.16
C LEU A 16 -16.56 -1.39 -0.18
N ILE A 17 -16.49 -2.52 -0.88
CA ILE A 17 -15.26 -3.33 -1.00
C ILE A 17 -14.25 -2.67 -1.95
N ILE A 18 -14.72 -2.08 -3.05
CA ILE A 18 -13.86 -1.49 -4.09
C ILE A 18 -12.83 -0.49 -3.53
N PRO A 19 -13.20 0.50 -2.68
CA PRO A 19 -12.24 1.42 -2.09
C PRO A 19 -11.17 0.74 -1.23
N GLY A 20 -11.54 -0.29 -0.46
CA GLY A 20 -10.60 -1.03 0.39
C GLY A 20 -9.57 -1.81 -0.43
N VAL A 21 -10.02 -2.49 -1.48
CA VAL A 21 -9.12 -3.21 -2.39
C VAL A 21 -8.23 -2.23 -3.17
N ALA A 22 -8.81 -1.15 -3.70
CA ALA A 22 -8.07 -0.14 -4.44
C ALA A 22 -6.95 0.50 -3.59
N THR A 23 -7.27 0.92 -2.37
CA THR A 23 -6.27 1.53 -1.45
C THR A 23 -5.16 0.55 -1.06
N ALA A 24 -5.47 -0.73 -0.83
CA ALA A 24 -4.47 -1.75 -0.54
C ALA A 24 -3.50 -1.95 -1.72
N GLN A 25 -4.00 -1.96 -2.96
CA GLN A 25 -3.14 -2.06 -4.15
C GLN A 25 -2.30 -0.80 -4.36
N ILE A 26 -2.88 0.39 -4.18
CA ILE A 26 -2.17 1.67 -4.31
C ILE A 26 -1.06 1.77 -3.25
N HIS A 27 -1.31 1.35 -2.01
CA HIS A 27 -0.32 1.35 -0.95
C HIS A 27 0.86 0.43 -1.26
N LYS A 28 0.59 -0.77 -1.81
CA LYS A 28 1.64 -1.69 -2.27
C LYS A 28 2.42 -1.11 -3.45
N PHE A 29 1.75 -0.51 -4.42
CA PHE A 29 2.40 0.10 -5.59
C PHE A 29 3.34 1.25 -5.19
N THR A 30 2.85 2.16 -4.36
CA THR A 30 3.62 3.36 -3.94
C THR A 30 4.77 3.06 -2.98
N ASN A 31 4.72 1.95 -2.22
CA ASN A 31 5.75 1.55 -1.25
C ASN A 31 6.60 0.36 -1.71
N TRP A 32 6.70 0.13 -3.03
CA TRP A 32 7.55 -0.92 -3.64
C TRP A 32 7.20 -2.35 -3.17
N GLY A 33 5.91 -2.67 -3.18
CA GLY A 33 5.37 -3.98 -2.80
C GLY A 33 5.28 -4.21 -1.28
N LYS A 34 5.59 -3.21 -0.46
CA LYS A 34 5.51 -3.28 1.01
C LYS A 34 4.24 -2.58 1.51
N GLU A 35 3.87 -2.90 2.74
CA GLU A 35 2.80 -2.17 3.43
C GLU A 35 3.23 -0.72 3.72
N LYS A 36 2.27 0.21 3.70
CA LYS A 36 2.53 1.62 4.01
C LYS A 36 2.97 1.75 5.48
N ARG A 37 4.10 2.43 5.72
CA ARG A 37 4.56 2.74 7.09
C ARG A 37 3.60 3.73 7.75
N ILE A 38 3.00 3.33 8.87
CA ILE A 38 2.12 4.19 9.69
C ILE A 38 2.96 4.74 10.86
N ALA A 39 3.11 6.06 10.94
CA ALA A 39 3.76 6.73 12.07
C ALA A 39 2.70 7.33 12.99
N ARG A 40 2.34 6.60 14.04
CA ARG A 40 1.42 7.06 15.09
C ARG A 40 2.13 7.76 16.25
N VAL A 41 3.43 7.46 16.42
CA VAL A 41 4.27 7.95 17.52
C VAL A 41 5.45 8.74 16.95
N PRO A 42 5.92 9.83 17.58
CA PRO A 42 7.03 10.64 17.08
C PRO A 42 8.31 9.83 16.82
N TYR A 43 8.57 8.81 17.65
CA TYR A 43 9.70 7.90 17.43
C TYR A 43 9.62 7.17 16.07
N GLN A 44 8.43 6.75 15.65
CA GLN A 44 8.23 6.08 14.35
C GLN A 44 8.49 7.04 13.18
N TYR A 45 8.13 8.32 13.33
CA TYR A 45 8.42 9.34 12.34
C TYR A 45 9.92 9.64 12.26
N TYR A 46 10.60 9.77 13.41
CA TYR A 46 12.05 9.93 13.47
C TYR A 46 12.79 8.79 12.73
N LEU A 47 12.36 7.54 12.94
CA LEU A 47 12.90 6.39 12.22
C LEU A 47 12.60 6.44 10.71
N MET A 48 11.42 6.92 10.31
CA MET A 48 11.07 7.07 8.89
C MET A 48 11.96 8.11 8.20
N GLU A 49 12.26 9.22 8.86
CA GLU A 49 13.18 10.24 8.34
C GLU A 49 14.61 9.73 8.29
N ARG A 50 15.05 8.97 9.30
CA ARG A 50 16.35 8.29 9.27
C ARG A 50 16.46 7.39 8.04
N ASP A 51 15.46 6.54 7.79
CA ASP A 51 15.44 5.66 6.62
C ASP A 51 15.47 6.47 5.32
N LYS A 52 14.74 7.60 5.26
CA LYS A 52 14.77 8.53 4.12
C LYS A 52 16.19 9.09 3.87
N ARG A 53 16.89 9.55 4.90
CA ARG A 53 18.26 10.08 4.81
C ARG A 53 19.25 9.01 4.40
N VAL A 54 19.17 7.84 5.04
CA VAL A 54 20.06 6.70 4.76
C VAL A 54 19.82 6.15 3.35
N SER A 55 18.60 6.20 2.82
CA SER A 55 18.25 5.66 1.50
C SER A 55 19.07 6.25 0.33
N GLY A 56 19.57 7.47 0.44
CA GLY A 56 20.31 8.18 -0.62
C GLY A 56 19.45 8.64 -1.81
N VAL A 57 18.24 8.12 -1.96
CA VAL A 57 17.26 8.49 -3.00
C VAL A 57 16.14 9.38 -2.43
N GLY A 58 16.25 9.76 -1.16
CA GLY A 58 15.23 10.56 -0.46
C GLY A 58 13.89 9.84 -0.30
N LYS A 59 13.86 8.50 -0.40
CA LYS A 59 12.65 7.67 -0.33
C LYS A 59 12.74 6.67 0.83
N HIS A 60 11.84 6.78 1.79
CA HIS A 60 11.88 5.98 3.03
C HIS A 60 11.58 4.49 2.84
N TYR A 61 10.84 4.10 1.78
CA TYR A 61 10.49 2.70 1.50
C TYR A 61 11.66 1.89 0.88
N VAL A 62 12.72 2.58 0.44
CA VAL A 62 13.93 1.97 -0.14
C VAL A 62 14.88 1.56 0.98
N SER A 63 14.82 0.28 1.35
CA SER A 63 15.65 -0.32 2.39
C SER A 63 17.04 -0.69 1.86
N LYS A 64 18.11 -0.30 2.55
CA LYS A 64 19.50 -0.60 2.15
C LYS A 64 19.89 -2.07 2.24
N VAL A 65 19.36 -2.78 3.25
CA VAL A 65 19.77 -4.17 3.56
C VAL A 65 19.24 -5.16 2.52
N LYS A 66 18.11 -4.84 1.87
CA LYS A 66 17.49 -5.74 0.89
C LYS A 66 17.83 -5.27 -0.52
N LYS A 67 18.91 -5.82 -1.09
CA LYS A 67 19.11 -5.88 -2.56
C LYS A 67 18.07 -6.84 -3.14
N ILE A 68 16.80 -6.46 -3.15
CA ILE A 68 15.80 -7.24 -3.88
C ILE A 68 15.93 -6.83 -5.34
N ASN A 69 16.51 -7.72 -6.15
CA ASN A 69 16.25 -7.74 -7.58
C ASN A 69 14.73 -7.92 -7.75
N PHE A 70 14.03 -6.89 -8.20
CA PHE A 70 12.64 -7.01 -8.62
C PHE A 70 12.46 -6.33 -9.96
N GLN A 71 12.88 -7.08 -10.98
CA GLN A 71 12.64 -6.84 -12.39
C GLN A 71 11.35 -7.54 -12.87
N HIS A 72 10.49 -8.07 -11.98
CA HIS A 72 9.56 -9.14 -12.38
C HIS A 72 8.05 -8.92 -12.21
N PHE A 73 7.56 -7.77 -11.72
CA PHE A 73 6.13 -7.46 -11.90
C PHE A 73 5.91 -5.97 -12.13
N GLY A 74 5.70 -5.62 -13.40
CA GLY A 74 4.74 -4.59 -13.78
C GLY A 74 5.21 -3.14 -13.78
N LEU A 75 6.21 -2.82 -14.60
CA LEU A 75 6.18 -1.64 -15.48
C LEU A 75 7.17 -1.90 -16.62
N CYS A 76 6.64 -2.58 -17.64
CA CYS A 76 7.21 -2.59 -18.97
C CYS A 76 7.05 -1.18 -19.55
N LYS A 77 8.18 -0.56 -19.92
CA LYS A 77 8.34 0.73 -20.61
C LYS A 77 7.89 2.00 -19.87
#